data_AF-A0A7K4D194-F1
#
_entry.id   AF-A0A7K4D194-F1
#
_cell.length_a   1.000
_cell.length_b   1.000
_cell.length_c   1.000
_cell.angle_alpha   90.00
_cell.angle_beta   90.00
_cell.angle_gamma   90.00
#
_symmetry.space_group_name_H-M   'P 1'
#
loop_
_entity.id
_entity.type
_entity.pdbx_description
1 polymer ?
#
loop_
_entity_poly.entity_id
_entity_poly.type
_entity_poly.pdbx_seq_one_letter_code
_entity_poly.pdbx_strand_id
1 'polypeptide(L)'
;MTDNKSTEPASPFSDEALRRIAKEKIILALGVKIHVLAFFGVNAFLILLNYFVTSPGRVDWSIIVLSGWFVGLGIHAAAYLIYARGVIGGNKKALIIHLSAEILSVQAVVVINLLTTPAILWLVWPTSAMALAMLVHLIVYAVFLKGNVVKGQKKSWMDRQIDHELKKAGRQG
;
A
#
# COMPACT_ATOMS: atom_id res chain seq x y z
N MET A 1 -34.51 19.05 35.82
CA MET A 1 -34.67 18.58 34.43
C MET A 1 -33.38 17.88 34.02
N THR A 2 -33.32 16.58 34.25
CA THR A 2 -32.18 15.75 33.86
C THR A 2 -32.40 15.31 32.42
N ASP A 3 -31.51 15.78 31.55
CA ASP A 3 -31.53 15.52 30.12
C ASP A 3 -31.32 14.01 29.89
N ASN A 4 -32.42 13.31 29.57
CA ASN A 4 -32.44 11.89 29.32
C ASN A 4 -31.87 11.64 27.93
N LYS A 5 -30.54 11.54 27.83
CA LYS A 5 -29.85 11.11 26.62
C LYS A 5 -30.25 9.66 26.34
N SER A 6 -31.27 9.49 25.49
CA SER A 6 -31.67 8.20 24.96
C SER A 6 -30.45 7.50 24.37
N THR A 7 -30.14 6.34 24.95
CA THR A 7 -29.11 5.42 24.49
C THR A 7 -29.61 4.71 23.24
N GLU A 8 -29.81 5.45 22.15
CA GLU A 8 -30.02 4.80 20.85
C GLU A 8 -28.76 4.02 20.47
N PRO A 9 -28.89 2.76 20.04
CA PRO A 9 -27.75 1.97 19.61
C PRO A 9 -27.08 2.70 18.45
N ALA A 10 -25.78 2.99 18.60
CA ALA A 10 -25.00 3.73 17.61
C ALA A 10 -25.18 3.11 16.20
N SER A 11 -25.97 3.78 15.37
CA SER A 11 -26.16 3.38 13.98
C SER A 11 -24.78 3.33 13.31
N PRO A 12 -24.48 2.30 12.50
CA PRO A 12 -23.23 2.23 11.73
C PRO A 12 -23.07 3.40 10.73
N PHE A 13 -24.11 4.23 10.57
CA PHE A 13 -24.14 5.46 9.79
C PHE A 13 -24.33 6.72 10.66
N SER A 14 -23.83 6.73 11.90
CA SER A 14 -23.83 7.96 12.69
C SER A 14 -23.03 9.06 11.99
N ASP A 15 -23.45 10.31 12.16
CA ASP A 15 -22.74 11.48 11.60
C ASP A 15 -21.26 11.51 12.02
N GLU A 16 -20.97 11.03 13.23
CA GLU A 16 -19.61 10.89 13.73
C GLU A 16 -18.79 9.85 12.95
N ALA A 17 -19.38 8.69 12.63
CA ALA A 17 -18.72 7.67 11.81
C ALA A 17 -18.46 8.18 10.38
N LEU A 18 -19.43 8.88 9.78
CA LEU A 18 -19.29 9.50 8.46
C LEU A 18 -18.20 10.57 8.46
N ARG A 19 -18.16 11.42 9.49
CA ARG A 19 -17.14 12.46 9.65
C ARG A 19 -15.75 11.88 9.82
N ARG A 20 -15.61 10.76 10.56
CA ARG A 20 -14.33 10.04 10.70
C ARG A 20 -13.82 9.52 9.36
N ILE A 21 -14.67 8.84 8.58
CA ILE A 21 -14.31 8.33 7.24
C ILE A 21 -13.94 9.47 6.30
N ALA A 22 -14.70 10.57 6.32
CA ALA A 22 -14.38 11.75 5.51
C ALA A 22 -13.02 12.36 5.88
N LYS A 23 -12.73 12.48 7.19
CA LYS A 23 -11.45 13.01 7.70
C LYS A 23 -10.27 12.15 7.27
N GLU A 24 -10.37 10.83 7.43
CA GLU A 24 -9.33 9.88 7.01
C GLU A 24 -9.08 9.96 5.49
N LYS A 25 -10.13 10.02 4.67
CA LYS A 25 -10.01 10.20 3.22
C LYS A 25 -9.21 11.45 2.87
N ILE A 26 -9.53 12.57 3.53
CA ILE A 26 -8.87 13.86 3.31
C ILE A 26 -7.39 13.79 3.73
N ILE A 27 -7.08 13.20 4.88
CA ILE A 27 -5.71 13.03 5.37
C ILE A 27 -4.88 12.20 4.38
N LEU A 28 -5.42 11.08 3.90
CA LEU A 28 -4.72 10.25 2.92
C LEU A 28 -4.52 10.97 1.58
N ALA A 29 -5.54 11.67 1.09
CA ALA A 29 -5.43 12.48 -0.13
C ALA A 29 -4.38 13.60 0.02
N LEU A 30 -4.36 14.28 1.17
CA LEU A 30 -3.36 15.29 1.49
C LEU A 30 -1.96 14.69 1.54
N GLY A 31 -1.82 13.52 2.17
CA GLY A 31 -0.56 12.77 2.20
C GLY A 31 -0.01 12.51 0.80
N VAL A 32 -0.83 12.02 -0.14
CA VAL A 32 -0.41 11.81 -1.54
C VAL A 32 -0.02 13.13 -2.19
N LYS A 33 -0.80 14.21 -2.03
CA LYS A 33 -0.47 15.54 -2.60
C LYS A 33 0.89 16.05 -2.13
N ILE A 34 1.19 15.92 -0.84
CA ILE A 34 2.49 16.30 -0.27
C ILE A 34 3.61 15.47 -0.88
N HIS A 35 3.43 14.15 -1.01
CA HIS A 35 4.44 13.28 -1.62
C HIS A 35 4.65 13.57 -3.11
N VAL A 36 3.59 13.92 -3.85
CA VAL A 36 3.71 14.37 -5.26
C VAL A 36 4.54 15.65 -5.33
N LEU A 37 4.24 16.63 -4.48
CA LEU A 37 4.99 17.88 -4.44
C LEU A 37 6.46 17.64 -4.07
N ALA A 38 6.72 16.84 -3.03
CA ALA A 38 8.06 16.47 -2.61
C ALA A 38 8.80 15.69 -3.71
N PHE A 39 8.12 14.77 -4.40
CA PHE A 39 8.67 14.00 -5.51
C PHE A 39 9.18 14.94 -6.61
N PHE A 40 8.35 15.87 -7.10
CA PHE A 40 8.78 16.78 -8.16
C PHE A 40 9.85 17.77 -7.68
N GLY A 41 9.68 18.35 -6.48
CA GLY A 41 10.63 19.33 -5.93
C GLY A 41 12.02 18.74 -5.70
N VAL A 42 12.09 17.59 -5.02
CA VAL A 42 13.37 16.93 -4.73
C VAL A 42 14.02 16.40 -6.01
N ASN A 43 13.26 15.74 -6.90
CA ASN A 43 13.86 15.18 -8.11
C ASN A 43 14.32 16.26 -9.11
N ALA A 44 13.59 17.36 -9.25
CA ALA A 44 14.05 18.49 -10.05
C ALA A 44 15.37 19.05 -9.51
N PHE A 45 15.49 19.21 -8.19
CA PHE A 45 16.72 19.62 -7.53
C PHE A 45 17.86 18.62 -7.75
N LEU A 46 17.61 17.32 -7.60
CA LEU A 46 18.64 16.28 -7.78
C LEU A 46 19.10 16.16 -9.25
N ILE A 47 18.21 16.33 -10.22
CA ILE A 47 18.57 16.37 -11.64
C ILE A 47 19.47 17.57 -11.91
N LEU A 48 19.11 18.75 -11.39
CA LEU A 48 19.92 19.95 -11.53
C LEU A 48 21.29 19.79 -10.86
N LEU A 49 21.33 19.23 -9.65
CA LEU A 49 22.56 18.95 -8.92
C LEU A 49 23.45 17.96 -9.68
N ASN A 50 22.86 16.90 -10.22
CA ASN A 50 23.57 15.93 -11.02
C ASN A 50 24.21 16.59 -12.25
N TYR A 51 23.46 17.43 -12.97
CA TYR A 51 23.96 18.17 -14.13
C TYR A 51 25.19 19.03 -13.82
N PHE A 52 25.22 19.68 -12.64
CA PHE A 52 26.34 20.56 -12.28
C PHE A 52 27.54 19.84 -11.65
N VAL A 53 27.32 18.73 -10.94
CA VAL A 53 28.37 18.07 -10.14
C VAL A 53 28.94 16.83 -10.84
N THR A 54 28.20 16.24 -11.78
CA THR A 54 28.58 14.98 -12.41
C THR A 54 29.33 15.25 -13.71
N SER A 55 30.55 14.73 -13.83
CA SER A 55 31.33 14.84 -15.06
C SER A 55 30.64 14.10 -16.22
N PRO A 56 30.73 14.61 -17.46
CA PRO A 56 30.22 13.91 -18.64
C PRO A 56 30.76 12.48 -18.74
N GLY A 57 29.89 11.53 -19.12
CA GLY A 57 30.24 10.12 -19.26
C GLY A 57 30.19 9.29 -17.97
N ARG A 58 29.77 9.88 -16.84
CA ARG A 58 29.44 9.14 -15.62
C ARG A 58 27.95 8.78 -15.56
N VAL A 59 27.62 7.86 -14.66
CA VAL A 59 26.24 7.42 -14.42
C VAL A 59 25.40 8.58 -13.87
N ASP A 60 24.23 8.80 -14.49
CA ASP A 60 23.22 9.76 -14.04
C ASP A 60 22.52 9.26 -12.76
N TRP A 61 23.21 9.38 -11.62
CA TRP A 61 22.72 8.93 -10.32
C TRP A 61 21.37 9.55 -9.92
N SER A 62 21.02 10.73 -10.43
CA SER A 62 19.71 11.36 -10.17
C SER A 62 18.55 10.54 -10.74
N ILE A 63 18.76 9.85 -11.88
CA ILE A 63 17.74 8.98 -12.49
C ILE A 63 17.50 7.75 -11.61
N ILE A 64 18.56 7.20 -11.00
CA ILE A 64 18.45 6.09 -10.04
C ILE A 64 17.61 6.52 -8.84
N VAL A 65 17.90 7.69 -8.26
CA VAL A 65 17.15 8.21 -7.11
C VAL A 65 15.69 8.50 -7.49
N LEU A 66 15.45 9.11 -8.65
CA LEU A 66 14.12 9.37 -9.19
C LEU A 66 13.31 8.09 -9.31
N SER A 67 13.93 7.05 -9.84
CA SER A 67 13.27 5.75 -9.97
C SER A 67 12.90 5.16 -8.61
N GLY A 68 13.77 5.24 -7.60
CA GLY A 68 13.45 4.78 -6.25
C GLY A 68 12.32 5.58 -5.58
N TRP A 69 12.33 6.91 -5.75
CA TRP A 69 11.26 7.78 -5.26
C TRP A 69 9.91 7.51 -5.93
N PHE A 70 9.92 7.12 -7.21
CA PHE A 70 8.71 6.77 -7.94
C PHE A 70 8.02 5.54 -7.33
N VAL A 71 8.79 4.57 -6.83
CA VAL A 71 8.25 3.43 -6.06
C VAL A 71 7.50 3.91 -4.83
N GLY A 72 8.14 4.76 -4.01
CA GLY A 72 7.52 5.31 -2.80
C GLY A 72 6.21 6.06 -3.12
N LEU A 73 6.23 6.94 -4.11
CA LEU A 73 5.05 7.68 -4.55
C LEU A 73 3.92 6.74 -5.00
N GLY A 74 4.24 5.71 -5.79
CA GLY A 74 3.26 4.74 -6.25
C GLY A 74 2.63 3.92 -5.11
N ILE A 75 3.39 3.61 -4.05
CA ILE A 75 2.84 2.97 -2.85
C ILE A 75 1.87 3.87 -2.10
N HIS A 76 2.21 5.16 -1.91
CA HIS A 76 1.27 6.11 -1.30
C HIS A 76 -0.01 6.25 -2.13
N ALA A 77 0.11 6.30 -3.46
CA ALA A 77 -1.04 6.34 -4.36
C ALA A 77 -1.88 5.05 -4.26
N ALA A 78 -1.26 3.87 -4.24
CA ALA A 78 -1.95 2.59 -4.09
C ALA A 78 -2.71 2.53 -2.75
N ALA A 79 -2.09 2.93 -1.65
CA ALA A 79 -2.73 3.00 -0.33
C ALA A 79 -3.96 3.93 -0.33
N TYR A 80 -3.84 5.11 -0.93
CA TYR A 80 -4.96 6.03 -1.10
C TYR A 80 -6.08 5.42 -1.95
N LEU A 81 -5.76 4.77 -3.09
CA LEU A 81 -6.75 4.16 -3.97
C LEU A 81 -7.49 2.99 -3.31
N ILE A 82 -6.78 2.17 -2.52
CA ILE A 82 -7.36 1.10 -1.71
C ILE A 82 -8.40 1.69 -0.74
N TYR A 83 -8.05 2.78 -0.06
CA TYR A 83 -8.95 3.46 0.86
C TYR A 83 -10.14 4.10 0.13
N ALA A 84 -9.87 4.89 -0.91
CA ALA A 84 -10.87 5.66 -1.65
C ALA A 84 -11.89 4.77 -2.37
N ARG A 85 -11.49 3.57 -2.81
CA ARG A 85 -12.38 2.56 -3.41
C ARG A 85 -13.05 1.64 -2.39
N GLY A 86 -12.84 1.87 -1.09
CA GLY A 86 -13.42 1.06 -0.02
C GLY A 86 -13.05 -0.42 -0.14
N VAL A 87 -11.81 -0.73 -0.53
CA VAL A 87 -11.38 -2.13 -0.64
C VAL A 87 -11.40 -2.77 0.75
N ILE A 88 -12.27 -3.75 0.94
CA ILE A 88 -12.48 -4.45 2.22
C ILE A 88 -11.62 -5.72 2.26
N GLY A 89 -11.14 -6.07 3.45
CA GLY A 89 -10.40 -7.31 3.73
C GLY A 89 -8.88 -7.13 3.67
N GLY A 90 -8.19 -7.45 4.77
CA GLY A 90 -6.74 -7.27 4.92
C GLY A 90 -5.93 -7.96 3.80
N ASN A 91 -6.33 -9.16 3.41
CA ASN A 91 -5.60 -9.94 2.40
C ASN A 91 -5.66 -9.31 1.00
N LYS A 92 -6.83 -8.76 0.62
CA LYS A 92 -6.97 -8.06 -0.67
C LYS A 92 -6.16 -6.76 -0.68
N LYS A 93 -6.15 -6.03 0.43
CA LYS A 93 -5.30 -4.84 0.59
C LYS A 93 -3.81 -5.21 0.47
N ALA A 94 -3.39 -6.23 1.21
CA ALA A 94 -2.02 -6.72 1.19
C ALA A 94 -1.60 -7.13 -0.23
N LEU A 95 -2.43 -7.90 -0.95
CA LEU A 95 -2.14 -8.30 -2.32
C LEU A 95 -1.95 -7.09 -3.26
N ILE A 96 -2.84 -6.09 -3.19
CA ILE A 96 -2.72 -4.89 -4.03
C ILE A 96 -1.43 -4.12 -3.71
N ILE A 97 -1.08 -3.97 -2.43
CA ILE A 97 0.16 -3.29 -2.02
C ILE A 97 1.39 -4.06 -2.50
N HIS A 98 1.45 -5.38 -2.30
CA HIS A 98 2.58 -6.20 -2.76
C HIS A 98 2.72 -6.14 -4.28
N LEU A 99 1.62 -6.28 -5.02
CA LEU A 99 1.65 -6.21 -6.48
C LEU A 99 2.12 -4.83 -6.97
N SER A 100 1.65 -3.77 -6.32
CA SER A 100 2.08 -2.40 -6.63
C SER A 100 3.57 -2.21 -6.33
N ALA A 101 4.03 -2.65 -5.15
CA ALA A 101 5.43 -2.57 -4.75
C ALA A 101 6.33 -3.31 -5.72
N GLU A 102 5.92 -4.50 -6.14
CA GLU A 102 6.71 -5.34 -7.02
C GLU A 102 6.84 -4.74 -8.42
N ILE A 103 5.72 -4.39 -9.06
CA ILE A 103 5.75 -3.80 -10.42
C ILE A 103 6.61 -2.52 -10.44
N LEU A 104 6.46 -1.67 -9.42
CA LEU A 104 7.24 -0.45 -9.31
C LEU A 104 8.72 -0.73 -8.99
N SER A 105 9.02 -1.71 -8.12
CA SER A 105 10.40 -2.08 -7.80
C SER A 105 11.13 -2.68 -9.00
N VAL A 106 10.45 -3.47 -9.85
CA VAL A 106 11.01 -3.99 -11.11
C VAL A 106 11.47 -2.84 -11.99
N GLN A 107 10.67 -1.78 -12.12
CA GLN A 107 11.06 -0.57 -12.87
C GLN A 107 12.35 0.04 -12.30
N ALA A 108 12.49 0.16 -10.98
CA ALA A 108 13.72 0.65 -10.37
C ALA A 108 14.93 -0.25 -10.62
N VAL A 109 14.79 -1.57 -10.49
CA VAL A 109 15.89 -2.50 -10.77
C VAL A 109 16.33 -2.43 -12.23
N VAL A 110 15.38 -2.33 -13.17
CA VAL A 110 15.67 -2.18 -14.60
C VAL A 110 16.49 -0.91 -14.85
N VAL A 111 16.05 0.22 -14.29
CA VAL A 111 16.76 1.51 -14.41
C VAL A 111 18.19 1.39 -13.86
N ILE A 112 18.36 0.81 -12.67
CA ILE A 112 19.68 0.66 -12.05
C ILE A 112 20.58 -0.23 -12.93
N ASN A 113 20.08 -1.37 -13.41
CA ASN A 113 20.89 -2.27 -14.22
C ASN A 113 21.34 -1.61 -15.53
N LEU A 114 20.42 -0.96 -16.26
CA LEU A 114 20.73 -0.32 -17.54
C LEU A 114 21.72 0.85 -17.38
N LEU A 115 21.66 1.59 -16.27
CA LEU A 115 22.54 2.74 -16.04
C LEU A 115 23.91 2.36 -15.47
N THR A 116 24.02 1.24 -14.74
CA THR A 116 25.27 0.86 -14.08
C THR A 116 26.08 -0.15 -14.87
N THR A 117 25.43 -1.19 -15.39
CA THR A 117 26.09 -2.38 -15.94
C THR A 117 25.24 -3.01 -17.05
N PRO A 118 24.95 -2.29 -18.15
CA PRO A 118 24.03 -2.75 -19.19
C PRO A 118 24.50 -4.03 -19.90
N ALA A 119 25.80 -4.32 -19.88
CA ALA A 119 26.37 -5.54 -20.45
C ALA A 119 26.01 -6.82 -19.66
N ILE A 120 25.60 -6.68 -18.40
CA ILE A 120 25.28 -7.81 -17.52
C ILE A 120 23.86 -7.61 -17.04
N LEU A 121 22.92 -8.42 -17.53
CA LEU A 121 21.50 -8.33 -17.18
C LEU A 121 21.20 -8.90 -15.78
N TRP A 122 21.87 -8.40 -14.75
CA TRP A 122 21.70 -8.89 -13.40
C TRP A 122 20.31 -8.65 -12.82
N LEU A 123 19.51 -7.76 -13.44
CA LEU A 123 18.11 -7.55 -13.09
C LEU A 123 17.29 -8.86 -13.12
N VAL A 124 17.69 -9.86 -13.92
CA VAL A 124 16.97 -11.13 -14.04
C VAL A 124 16.86 -11.87 -12.71
N TRP A 125 17.88 -11.80 -11.85
CA TRP A 125 17.88 -12.51 -10.57
C TRP A 125 16.85 -11.95 -9.57
N PRO A 126 16.89 -10.66 -9.18
CA PRO A 126 15.90 -10.10 -8.27
C PRO A 126 14.50 -10.09 -8.89
N THR A 127 14.35 -9.81 -10.19
CA THR A 127 13.03 -9.78 -10.83
C THR A 127 12.38 -11.18 -10.90
N SER A 128 13.16 -12.23 -11.16
CA SER A 128 12.65 -13.61 -11.13
C SER A 128 12.26 -14.05 -9.72
N ALA A 129 13.07 -13.69 -8.72
CA ALA A 129 12.76 -14.00 -7.32
C ALA A 129 11.48 -13.29 -6.84
N MET A 130 11.31 -12.02 -7.23
CA MET A 130 10.08 -11.25 -6.95
C MET A 130 8.87 -11.88 -7.66
N ALA A 131 8.98 -12.17 -8.95
CA ALA A 131 7.90 -12.79 -9.72
C ALA A 131 7.45 -14.14 -9.13
N LEU A 132 8.39 -14.95 -8.64
CA LEU A 132 8.09 -16.19 -7.95
C LEU A 132 7.36 -15.94 -6.62
N ALA A 133 7.80 -14.95 -5.84
CA ALA A 133 7.12 -14.58 -4.59
C ALA A 133 5.68 -14.09 -4.85
N MET A 134 5.44 -13.34 -5.93
CA MET A 134 4.08 -12.94 -6.34
C MET A 134 3.23 -14.13 -6.74
N LEU A 135 3.79 -15.07 -7.50
CA LEU A 135 3.10 -16.28 -7.89
C LEU A 135 2.62 -17.05 -6.66
N VAL A 136 3.46 -17.17 -5.62
CA VAL A 136 3.07 -17.76 -4.35
C VAL A 136 1.92 -16.98 -3.69
N HIS A 137 1.99 -15.65 -3.63
CA HIS A 137 0.91 -14.83 -3.06
C HIS A 137 -0.42 -15.00 -3.82
N LEU A 138 -0.37 -15.06 -5.14
CA LEU A 138 -1.54 -15.28 -5.99
C LEU A 138 -2.14 -16.66 -5.79
N ILE A 139 -1.30 -17.70 -5.69
CA ILE A 139 -1.75 -19.08 -5.41
C ILE A 139 -2.40 -19.15 -4.02
N VAL A 140 -1.74 -18.61 -3.00
CA VAL A 140 -2.29 -18.59 -1.64
C VAL A 140 -3.62 -17.85 -1.60
N TYR A 141 -3.72 -16.70 -2.27
CA TYR A 141 -4.96 -15.95 -2.38
C TYR A 141 -6.06 -16.75 -3.11
N ALA A 142 -5.73 -17.40 -4.22
CA ALA A 142 -6.68 -18.19 -5.00
C ALA A 142 -7.20 -19.42 -4.24
N VAL A 143 -6.31 -20.15 -3.55
CA VAL A 143 -6.63 -21.42 -2.87
C VAL A 143 -7.32 -21.16 -1.54
N PHE A 144 -6.80 -20.27 -0.70
CA PHE A 144 -7.25 -20.14 0.69
C PHE A 144 -8.25 -19.01 0.92
N LEU A 145 -8.29 -18.00 0.03
CA LEU A 145 -8.95 -16.73 0.34
C LEU A 145 -10.03 -16.32 -0.66
N LYS A 146 -10.04 -16.88 -1.87
CA LYS A 146 -11.07 -16.63 -2.89
C LYS A 146 -12.39 -17.37 -2.61
N GLY A 147 -12.38 -18.40 -1.77
CA GLY A 147 -13.58 -19.12 -1.34
C GLY A 147 -14.17 -18.55 -0.06
N ASN A 148 -15.26 -17.76 -0.16
CA ASN A 148 -16.33 -17.50 0.83
C ASN A 148 -16.97 -16.09 0.73
N VAL A 149 -17.14 -15.52 -0.47
CA VAL A 149 -18.01 -14.35 -0.66
C VAL A 149 -19.39 -14.82 -1.13
N VAL A 150 -20.12 -15.50 -0.24
CA VAL A 150 -21.58 -15.69 -0.38
C VAL A 150 -22.24 -14.74 0.62
N LYS A 151 -23.25 -14.02 0.12
CA LYS A 151 -24.02 -12.93 0.76
C LYS A 151 -24.30 -13.17 2.24
N GLY A 152 -23.98 -12.17 3.06
CA GLY A 152 -24.29 -12.11 4.49
C GLY A 152 -23.03 -12.18 5.34
N GLN A 153 -22.57 -11.02 5.81
CA GLN A 153 -21.46 -10.76 6.74
C GLN A 153 -20.96 -12.00 7.52
N LYS A 154 -20.11 -12.85 6.93
CA LYS A 154 -19.34 -13.82 7.71
C LYS A 154 -18.14 -13.10 8.30
N LYS A 155 -18.16 -12.96 9.62
CA LYS A 155 -17.04 -12.51 10.47
C LYS A 155 -15.71 -13.07 9.97
N SER A 156 -14.67 -12.22 9.95
CA SER A 156 -13.31 -12.62 9.59
C SER A 156 -12.87 -13.83 10.42
N TRP A 157 -11.95 -14.66 9.90
CA TRP A 157 -11.34 -15.72 10.71
C TRP A 157 -10.77 -15.18 12.03
N MET A 158 -10.18 -13.97 11.99
CA MET A 158 -9.68 -13.29 13.18
C MET A 158 -10.80 -12.90 14.13
N ASP A 159 -11.93 -12.37 13.62
CA ASP A 159 -13.09 -12.03 14.46
C ASP A 159 -13.68 -13.28 15.14
N ARG A 160 -13.65 -14.43 14.45
CA ARG A 160 -14.09 -15.70 15.01
C ARG A 160 -13.14 -16.22 16.10
N GLN A 161 -11.83 -16.01 15.93
CA GLN A 161 -10.84 -16.33 16.97
C GLN A 161 -10.99 -15.40 18.18
N ILE A 162 -11.18 -14.11 17.98
CA ILE A 162 -11.43 -13.14 19.05
C ILE A 162 -12.70 -13.51 19.81
N ASP A 163 -13.80 -13.81 19.11
CA ASP A 163 -15.04 -14.29 19.74
C ASP A 163 -14.82 -15.59 20.56
N HIS A 164 -13.98 -16.50 20.05
CA HIS A 164 -13.66 -17.75 20.72
C HIS A 164 -12.87 -17.51 22.02
N GLU A 165 -11.84 -16.66 21.99
CA GLU A 165 -11.06 -16.29 23.17
C GLU A 165 -11.90 -15.51 24.19
N LEU A 166 -12.75 -14.58 23.74
CA LEU A 166 -13.67 -13.85 24.63
C LEU A 166 -14.68 -14.79 25.31
N LYS A 167 -15.22 -15.78 24.59
CA LYS A 167 -16.10 -16.81 25.18
C LYS A 167 -15.38 -17.69 26.19
N LYS A 168 -14.08 -17.94 26.01
CA LYS A 168 -13.27 -18.71 26.96
C LYS A 168 -13.01 -17.91 28.23
N ALA A 169 -12.69 -16.62 28.11
CA ALA A 169 -12.48 -15.71 29.24
C ALA A 169 -13.78 -15.45 30.02
N GLY A 170 -14.92 -15.26 29.35
CA GLY A 170 -16.22 -15.00 29.98
C GLY A 170 -16.88 -16.21 30.65
N ARG A 171 -16.31 -17.42 30.51
CA ARG A 171 -16.78 -18.64 31.19
C ARG A 171 -15.97 -18.99 32.45
N GLN A 172 -14.98 -18.16 32.81
CA GLN A 172 -14.11 -18.35 33.97
C GLN A 172 -14.40 -17.40 35.13
N GLY A 173 -15.48 -16.61 35.04
CA GLY A 173 -16.05 -15.82 36.16
C GLY A 173 -17.43 -16.36 36.52
#